data_AF-A0A3M2JG99-F1
#
_entry.id   AF-A0A3M2JG99-F1
#
_cell.length_a   1.000
_cell.length_b   1.000
_cell.length_c   1.000
_cell.angle_alpha   90.00
_cell.angle_beta   90.00
_cell.angle_gamma   90.00
#
_symmetry.space_group_name_H-M   'P 1'
#
loop_
_entity.id
_entity.type
_entity.pdbx_description
1 polymer ?
#
loop_
_entity_poly.entity_id
_entity_poly.type
_entity_poly.pdbx_seq_one_letter_code
_entity_poly.pdbx_strand_id
1 'polypeptide(L)'
;PRLLAALAADPDADAALARTPDGRLQPLLGAYRRSAVGARLAAVRPGDRVRSVTDGLTVVPVPVSAHEGLDVDDPADLDQARAHAAS
;
A
#
# COMPACT_ATOMS: atom_id res chain seq x y z
N PRO A 1 -6.00 -12.71 -3.87
CA PRO A 1 -5.24 -11.52 -4.35
C PRO A 1 -3.79 -11.53 -3.84
N ARG A 2 -2.81 -10.97 -4.59
CA ARG A 2 -1.36 -11.10 -4.31
C ARG A 2 -0.95 -10.60 -2.92
N LEU A 3 -1.51 -9.47 -2.47
CA LEU A 3 -1.25 -8.88 -1.14
C LEU A 3 -1.74 -9.80 0.00
N LEU A 4 -2.96 -10.35 -0.13
CA LEU A 4 -3.51 -11.29 0.85
C LEU A 4 -2.72 -12.59 0.92
N ALA A 5 -2.27 -13.10 -0.24
CA ALA A 5 -1.44 -14.31 -0.29
C ALA A 5 -0.08 -14.10 0.38
N ALA A 6 0.57 -12.96 0.14
CA ALA A 6 1.82 -12.60 0.78
C ALA A 6 1.67 -12.50 2.31
N LEU A 7 0.61 -11.83 2.78
CA LEU A 7 0.34 -11.72 4.22
C LEU A 7 -0.02 -13.07 4.86
N ALA A 8 -0.70 -13.97 4.13
CA ALA A 8 -1.03 -15.30 4.63
C ALA A 8 0.22 -16.21 4.72
N ALA A 9 1.19 -16.02 3.83
CA ALA A 9 2.44 -16.78 3.82
C ALA A 9 3.42 -16.36 4.93
N ASP A 10 3.22 -15.19 5.55
CA ASP A 10 4.03 -14.67 6.64
C ASP A 10 3.17 -14.42 7.91
N PRO A 11 3.14 -15.39 8.84
CA PRO A 11 2.38 -15.26 10.08
C PRO A 11 2.82 -14.10 10.99
N ASP A 12 4.09 -13.71 10.92
CA ASP A 12 4.69 -12.70 11.80
C ASP A 12 4.57 -11.28 11.22
N ALA A 13 4.25 -11.15 9.94
CA ALA A 13 3.98 -9.87 9.30
C ALA A 13 2.65 -9.25 9.77
N ASP A 14 2.68 -7.95 10.02
CA ASP A 14 1.50 -7.15 10.34
C ASP A 14 0.74 -6.70 9.09
N ALA A 15 1.45 -6.53 7.97
CA ALA A 15 0.89 -6.07 6.71
C ALA A 15 1.69 -6.55 5.49
N ALA A 16 1.02 -6.64 4.35
CA ALA A 16 1.64 -6.74 3.04
C ALA A 16 1.28 -5.50 2.22
N LEU A 17 2.28 -4.73 1.79
CA LEU A 17 2.08 -3.46 1.07
C LEU A 17 2.64 -3.55 -0.35
N ALA A 18 1.94 -2.94 -1.31
CA ALA A 18 2.48 -2.78 -2.65
C ALA A 18 3.78 -1.95 -2.63
N ARG A 19 4.76 -2.40 -3.41
CA ARG A 19 6.03 -1.70 -3.64
C ARG A 19 6.18 -1.41 -5.12
N THR A 20 6.20 -0.14 -5.49
CA THR A 20 6.38 0.31 -6.87
C THR A 20 7.83 0.18 -7.32
N PRO A 21 8.12 0.25 -8.64
CA PRO A 21 9.48 0.08 -9.17
C PRO A 21 10.50 1.12 -8.66
N ASP A 22 10.05 2.31 -8.29
CA ASP A 22 10.84 3.36 -7.63
C ASP A 22 11.19 3.03 -6.16
N GLY A 23 10.69 1.91 -5.65
CA GLY A 23 10.94 1.40 -4.31
C GLY A 23 10.01 1.95 -3.24
N ARG A 24 9.05 2.80 -3.59
CA ARG A 24 8.07 3.38 -2.65
C ARG A 24 7.06 2.31 -2.22
N LEU A 25 6.75 2.29 -0.92
CA LEU A 25 5.64 1.51 -0.36
C LEU A 25 4.35 2.32 -0.48
N GLN A 26 3.25 1.64 -0.77
CA GLN A 26 1.92 2.23 -0.91
C GLN A 26 1.01 1.76 0.25
N PRO A 27 0.89 2.54 1.34
CA PRO A 27 0.05 2.16 2.49
C PRO A 27 -1.43 1.95 2.14
N LEU A 28 -1.94 2.66 1.12
CA LEU A 28 -3.33 2.57 0.70
C LEU A 28 -3.59 1.41 -0.27
N LEU A 29 -2.53 0.75 -0.76
CA LEU A 29 -2.60 -0.46 -1.58
C LEU A 29 -1.94 -1.61 -0.82
N GLY A 30 -2.65 -2.10 0.21
CA GLY A 30 -2.11 -3.08 1.14
C GLY A 30 -3.17 -4.01 1.74
N ALA A 31 -2.70 -5.09 2.33
CA ALA A 31 -3.46 -5.96 3.22
C ALA A 31 -2.89 -5.84 4.64
N TYR A 32 -3.77 -5.76 5.65
CA TYR A 32 -3.38 -5.55 7.04
C TYR A 32 -4.02 -6.59 7.95
N ARG A 33 -3.28 -7.02 8.98
CA ARG A 33 -3.88 -7.68 10.13
C ARG A 33 -4.64 -6.64 10.95
N ARG A 34 -5.93 -6.91 11.18
CA ARG A 34 -6.85 -5.97 11.84
C ARG A 34 -6.34 -5.46 13.18
N SER A 35 -5.81 -6.34 14.03
CA SER A 35 -5.31 -5.98 15.36
C SER A 35 -4.12 -5.01 15.28
N ALA A 36 -3.15 -5.30 14.41
CA ALA A 36 -1.95 -4.49 14.24
C ALA A 36 -2.25 -3.08 13.72
N VAL A 37 -3.02 -2.98 12.62
CA VAL A 37 -3.39 -1.67 12.08
C VAL A 37 -4.34 -0.91 13.00
N GLY A 38 -5.24 -1.61 13.70
CA GLY A 38 -6.15 -1.01 14.68
C GLY A 38 -5.43 -0.33 15.84
N ALA A 39 -4.36 -0.94 16.35
CA ALA A 39 -3.53 -0.35 17.40
C ALA A 39 -2.83 0.94 16.93
N ARG A 40 -2.37 0.99 15.67
CA ARG A 40 -1.75 2.19 15.08
C ARG A 40 -2.78 3.30 14.85
N LEU A 41 -3.94 2.95 14.30
CA LEU A 41 -5.02 3.91 14.04
C LEU A 41 -5.54 4.57 15.32
N ALA A 42 -5.58 3.85 16.44
CA ALA A 42 -5.99 4.41 17.74
C ALA A 42 -5.05 5.52 18.25
N ALA A 43 -3.81 5.60 17.75
CA ALA A 43 -2.83 6.61 18.12
C ALA A 43 -2.79 7.82 17.17
N VAL A 44 -3.50 7.77 16.04
CA VAL A 44 -3.51 8.83 15.02
C VAL A 44 -4.23 10.07 15.53
N ARG A 45 -3.66 11.24 15.22
CA ARG A 45 -4.25 12.55 15.50
C ARG A 45 -4.57 13.31 14.20
N PRO A 46 -5.53 14.25 14.22
CA PRO A 46 -5.76 15.12 13.08
C PRO A 46 -4.47 15.83 12.63
N GLY A 47 -4.18 15.77 11.33
CA GLY A 47 -2.97 16.35 10.74
C GLY A 47 -1.79 15.37 10.60
N ASP A 48 -1.86 14.18 11.19
CA ASP A 48 -0.84 13.16 10.99
C ASP A 48 -0.85 12.64 9.55
N ARG A 49 0.35 12.29 9.05
CA ARG A 49 0.50 11.70 7.71
C ARG A 49 0.05 10.24 7.76
N VAL A 50 -0.61 9.75 6.70
CA VAL A 50 -0.99 8.32 6.56
C VAL A 50 0.17 7.35 6.84
N ARG A 51 1.40 7.75 6.50
CA ARG A 51 2.61 6.95 6.74
C ARG A 51 2.83 6.60 8.22
N SER A 52 2.34 7.42 9.16
CA SER A 52 2.43 7.12 10.60
C SER A 52 1.68 5.85 11.01
N VAL A 53 0.64 5.47 10.25
CA VAL A 53 -0.13 4.24 10.49
C VAL A 53 0.72 2.99 10.21
N THR A 54 1.69 3.10 9.30
CA THR A 54 2.59 1.99 8.94
C THR A 54 3.88 1.98 9.75
N ASP A 55 4.18 3.03 10.51
CA ASP A 55 5.42 3.13 11.27
C ASP A 55 5.45 2.09 12.39
N GLY A 56 6.51 1.27 12.39
CA GLY A 56 6.72 0.18 13.35
C GLY A 56 5.82 -1.03 13.12
N LEU A 57 5.17 -1.16 11.97
CA LEU A 57 4.60 -2.43 11.53
C LEU A 57 5.68 -3.31 10.86
N THR A 58 5.59 -4.62 11.07
CA THR A 58 6.35 -5.61 10.29
C THR A 58 5.69 -5.75 8.91
N VAL A 59 6.34 -5.25 7.86
CA VAL A 59 5.75 -5.16 6.52
C VAL A 59 6.45 -6.10 5.54
N VAL A 60 5.65 -6.89 4.82
CA VAL A 60 6.10 -7.63 3.62
C VAL A 60 5.88 -6.75 2.38
N PRO A 61 6.95 -6.33 1.68
CA PRO A 61 6.80 -5.61 0.42
C PRO A 61 6.40 -6.56 -0.70
N VAL A 62 5.37 -6.21 -1.45
CA VAL A 62 4.87 -6.96 -2.60
C VAL A 62 5.12 -6.13 -3.86
N PRO A 63 6.04 -6.55 -4.75
CA PRO A 63 6.31 -5.82 -5.99
C PRO A 63 5.05 -5.66 -6.83
N VAL A 64 4.80 -4.44 -7.32
CA VAL A 64 3.75 -4.12 -8.29
C VAL A 64 4.37 -3.37 -9.48
N SER A 65 3.72 -3.43 -10.65
CA SER A 65 4.12 -2.61 -11.79
C SER A 65 3.85 -1.12 -11.53
N ALA A 66 4.47 -0.25 -12.33
CA ALA A 66 4.19 1.19 -12.29
C ALA A 66 2.70 1.49 -12.54
N HIS A 67 2.06 0.71 -13.41
CA HIS A 67 0.64 0.83 -13.72
C HIS A 67 -0.26 0.39 -12.55
N GLU A 68 0.04 -0.75 -11.92
CA GLU A 68 -0.72 -1.23 -10.75
C GLU A 68 -0.64 -0.29 -9.54
N GLY A 69 0.44 0.49 -9.44
CA GLY A 69 0.65 1.47 -8.39
C GLY A 69 0.46 2.93 -8.81
N LEU A 70 -0.14 3.18 -9.99
CA LEU A 70 -0.40 4.54 -10.47
C LEU A 70 -1.43 5.21 -9.56
N ASP A 71 -1.04 6.36 -9.00
CA ASP A 71 -1.95 7.27 -8.34
C ASP A 71 -2.51 8.25 -9.38
N VAL A 72 -3.78 8.62 -9.25
CA VAL A 72 -4.43 9.54 -10.19
C VAL A 72 -4.84 10.79 -9.43
N ASP A 73 -3.89 11.69 -9.26
CA ASP A 73 -4.05 12.93 -8.50
C ASP A 73 -4.42 14.10 -9.41
N ASP A 74 -3.96 14.07 -10.67
CA ASP A 74 -4.17 15.14 -11.64
C ASP A 74 -4.62 14.64 -13.05
N PRO A 75 -5.00 15.56 -13.96
CA PRO A 75 -5.43 15.17 -15.31
C PRO A 75 -4.36 14.43 -16.13
N ALA A 76 -3.07 14.68 -15.93
CA ALA A 76 -2.01 13.99 -16.65
C ALA A 76 -1.90 12.53 -16.19
N ASP A 77 -2.09 12.26 -14.90
CA ASP A 77 -2.15 10.88 -14.39
C ASP A 77 -3.33 10.10 -15.00
N LEU A 78 -4.47 10.76 -15.20
CA LEU A 78 -5.64 10.16 -15.84
C LEU A 78 -5.38 9.80 -17.31
N ASP A 79 -4.67 10.66 -18.03
CA ASP A 79 -4.29 10.38 -19.41
C ASP A 79 -3.29 9.21 -19.50
N GLN A 80 -2.37 9.10 -18.54
CA GLN A 80 -1.51 7.94 -18.40
C GLN A 80 -2.32 6.66 -18.13
N ALA A 81 -3.29 6.69 -17.20
CA ALA A 81 -4.14 5.55 -16.90
C ALA A 81 -4.94 5.08 -18.13
N ARG A 82 -5.46 6.03 -18.92
CA ARG A 82 -6.18 5.74 -20.18
C ARG A 82 -5.29 5.08 -21.22
N ALA A 83 -4.06 5.58 -21.38
CA ALA A 83 -3.11 5.00 -22.33
C ALA A 83 -2.81 3.52 -22.02
N HIS A 84 -2.75 3.16 -20.74
CA HIS A 84 -2.58 1.77 -20.31
C HIS A 84 -3.83 0.89 -20.48
N ALA A 85 -5.03 1.45 -20.30
CA ALA A 85 -6.28 0.69 -20.49
C ALA A 85 -6.55 0.34 -21.96
N ALA A 86 -5.95 1.07 -22.90
CA ALA A 86 -6.11 0.88 -24.33
C ALA A 86 -5.08 -0.08 -24.97
N SER A 87 -4.09 -0.56 -24.20
CA SER A 87 -3.06 -1.53 -24.61
C SER A 87 -3.38 -2.94 -24.13
#